data_AF-A0A536V2W2-F1
#
_entry.id   AF-A0A536V2W2-F1
#
_cell.length_a   1.000
_cell.length_b   1.000
_cell.length_c   1.000
_cell.angle_alpha   90.00
_cell.angle_beta   90.00
_cell.angle_gamma   90.00
#
_symmetry.space_group_name_H-M   'P 1'
#
loop_
_entity.id
_entity.type
_entity.pdbx_description
1 polymer ?
#
loop_
_entity_poly.entity_id
_entity_poly.type
_entity_poly.pdbx_seq_one_letter_code
_entity_poly.pdbx_strand_id
1 'polypeptide(L)' 'MIGLETNVLLRYIMQDDARQSLKATKLLESLMVDEPGFVPLVSVVELGWVLSSCYDLDREQV' A
#
# COMPACT_ATOMS: atom_id res chain seq x y z
N MET A 1 -17.51 1.08 -0.33
CA MET A 1 -16.31 0.38 -0.85
C MET A 1 -15.44 1.39 -1.58
N ILE A 2 -14.19 1.54 -1.15
CA ILE A 2 -13.20 2.45 -1.74
C ILE A 2 -12.10 1.65 -2.44
N GLY A 3 -11.51 2.21 -3.49
CA GLY A 3 -10.32 1.64 -4.12
C GLY A 3 -9.05 2.10 -3.41
N LEU A 4 -8.15 1.17 -3.09
CA LEU A 4 -6.83 1.44 -2.53
C LEU A 4 -5.81 1.46 -3.67
N GLU A 5 -5.10 2.57 -3.78
CA GLU A 5 -4.07 2.80 -4.79
C GLU A 5 -2.68 2.40 -4.25
N THR A 6 -1.74 2.15 -5.15
CA THR A 6 -0.36 1.76 -4.87
C THR A 6 0.32 2.70 -3.88
N ASN A 7 0.11 4.01 -3.97
CA ASN A 7 0.72 5.00 -3.08
C ASN A 7 0.29 4.81 -1.61
N VAL A 8 -0.98 4.54 -1.33
CA VAL A 8 -1.48 4.32 0.02
C VAL A 8 -0.87 3.05 0.59
N LEU A 9 -0.84 1.98 -0.20
CA LEU A 9 -0.24 0.70 0.21
C LEU A 9 1.25 0.84 0.49
N LEU A 10 2.00 1.53 -0.38
CA LEU A 10 3.41 1.81 -0.20
C LEU A 10 3.69 2.58 1.09
N ARG A 11 2.95 3.67 1.35
CA ARG A 11 3.13 4.48 2.57
C ARG A 11 2.85 3.66 3.83
N TYR A 12 1.90 2.73 3.78
CA TYR A 12 1.61 1.82 4.89
C TYR A 12 2.69 0.76 5.09
N ILE A 13 3.23 0.16 4.03
CA ILE A 13 4.22 -0.91 4.11
C ILE A 13 5.61 -0.38 4.45
N MET A 14 6.09 0.63 3.71
CA MET A 14 7.47 1.10 3.81
C MET A 14 7.69 2.14 4.89
N GLN A 15 6.63 2.80 5.38
CA GLN A 15 6.70 3.80 6.44
C GLN A 15 7.75 4.92 6.17
N ASP A 16 7.95 5.28 4.89
CA ASP A 16 9.06 6.12 4.41
C ASP A 16 8.75 7.62 4.38
N ASP A 17 7.49 8.01 4.61
CA ASP A 17 7.06 9.41 4.81
C ASP A 17 6.19 9.49 6.06
N ALA A 18 6.72 10.05 7.15
CA ALA A 18 6.05 10.09 8.44
C ALA A 18 4.62 10.69 8.41
N ARG A 19 4.36 11.69 7.54
CA ARG A 19 3.04 12.33 7.45
C ARG A 19 2.06 11.48 6.65
N GLN A 20 2.52 10.93 5.54
CA GLN A 20 1.66 10.14 4.66
C GLN A 20 1.43 8.74 5.22
N SER A 21 2.45 8.12 5.81
CA SER A 21 2.36 6.82 6.47
C SER A 21 1.36 6.84 7.62
N LEU A 22 1.36 7.89 8.46
CA LEU A 22 0.34 8.05 9.50
C LEU A 22 -1.08 8.09 8.93
N LYS A 23 -1.29 8.75 7.77
CA LYS A 23 -2.60 8.80 7.11
C LYS A 23 -2.98 7.44 6.53
N ALA A 24 -2.03 6.75 5.89
CA ALA A 24 -2.24 5.43 5.31
C ALA A 24 -2.58 4.40 6.39
N THR A 25 -1.84 4.39 7.51
CA THR A 25 -2.13 3.54 8.68
C THR A 25 -3.53 3.79 9.22
N LYS A 26 -3.89 5.06 9.49
CA LYS A 26 -5.24 5.38 9.96
C LYS A 26 -6.34 4.94 9.00
N LEU A 27 -6.11 5.08 7.69
CA LEU A 27 -7.07 4.64 6.69
C LEU A 27 -7.22 3.11 6.68
N LEU A 28 -6.11 2.37 6.57
CA LEU A 28 -6.15 0.92 6.47
C LEU A 28 -6.69 0.26 7.74
N GLU A 29 -6.32 0.78 8.91
CA GLU A 29 -6.81 0.27 10.21
C GLU A 29 -8.26 0.66 10.51
N SER A 30 -8.85 1.59 9.74
CA SER A 30 -10.28 1.94 9.87
C SER A 30 -11.21 1.03 9.08
N LEU A 31 -10.67 0.18 8.20
CA LEU A 31 -11.47 -0.70 7.34
C LEU A 31 -12.04 -1.87 8.15
N MET A 32 -13.28 -2.22 7.86
CA MET A 32 -14.03 -3.28 8.54
C MET A 32 -14.47 -4.35 7.53
N VAL A 33 -14.89 -5.51 8.02
CA VAL A 33 -15.33 -6.63 7.17
C VAL A 33 -16.57 -6.27 6.34
N ASP A 34 -17.46 -5.47 6.90
CA ASP A 34 -18.68 -4.93 6.25
C ASP A 34 -18.41 -3.69 5.39
N GLU A 35 -17.31 -2.97 5.65
CA GLU A 35 -16.85 -1.81 4.87
C GLU A 35 -15.41 -2.01 4.34
N PRO A 36 -15.21 -2.97 3.42
CA PRO A 36 -13.86 -3.31 2.96
C PRO A 36 -13.29 -2.25 2.02
N GLY A 37 -11.96 -2.15 2.04
CA GLY A 37 -11.18 -1.57 0.95
C GLY A 37 -10.98 -2.58 -0.18
N PHE A 38 -11.00 -2.11 -1.41
CA PHE A 38 -10.72 -2.92 -2.59
C PHE A 38 -9.34 -2.60 -3.13
N VAL A 39 -8.47 -3.61 -3.27
CA VAL A 39 -7.16 -3.45 -3.93
C VAL A 39 -7.29 -3.91 -5.39
N PRO A 40 -7.22 -2.99 -6.37
CA PRO A 40 -7.21 -3.37 -7.78
C PRO A 40 -5.98 -4.19 -8.13
N LEU A 41 -6.12 -5.14 -9.06
CA LEU A 41 -4.99 -5.97 -9.52
C LEU A 41 -3.83 -5.10 -10.05
N VAL A 42 -4.13 -4.01 -10.76
CA VAL A 42 -3.10 -3.09 -11.25
C VAL A 42 -2.26 -2.49 -10.12
N SER A 43 -2.87 -2.16 -8.98
CA SER A 43 -2.15 -1.62 -7.83
C SER A 43 -1.22 -2.66 -7.17
N VAL A 44 -1.55 -3.95 -7.28
CA VAL A 44 -0.64 -5.03 -6.83
C VAL A 44 0.57 -5.15 -7.77
N VAL A 45 0.35 -5.07 -9.09
CA VAL A 45 1.42 -5.12 -10.09
C VAL A 45 2.36 -3.91 -9.93
N GLU A 46 1.80 -2.72 -9.76
CA GLU A 46 2.56 -1.50 -9.52
C GLU A 46 3.31 -1.56 -8.18
N LEU A 47 2.69 -2.09 -7.12
CA LEU A 47 3.35 -2.26 -5.82
C LEU A 47 4.63 -3.09 -5.96
N GLY A 48 4.56 -4.26 -6.63
CA GLY A 48 5.73 -5.09 -6.86
C GLY A 48 6.80 -4.40 -7.71
N TRP A 49 6.38 -3.64 -8.74
CA TRP A 49 7.31 -2.85 -9.56
C TRP A 49 8.00 -1.75 -8.76
N VAL A 50 7.28 -1.01 -7.92
CA VAL A 50 7.87 0.08 -7.12
C VAL A 50 8.79 -0.47 -6.02
N LEU A 51 8.37 -1.55 -5.33
CA LEU A 51 9.21 -2.17 -4.30
C LEU A 51 10.55 -2.67 -4.87
N SER A 52 10.53 -3.30 -6.05
CA SER A 52 11.75 -3.80 -6.68
C SER A 52 12.62 -2.70 -7.32
N SER A 53 12.01 -1.65 -7.91
CA SER A 53 12.76 -0.65 -8.69
C SER A 53 13.14 0.62 -7.93
N CYS A 54 12.38 0.98 -6.88
CA CYS A 54 12.58 2.22 -6.12
C CYS A 54 13.07 1.96 -4.69
N TYR A 55 12.81 0.77 -4.14
CA TYR A 55 13.29 0.35 -2.82
C TYR A 55 14.34 -0.77 -2.89
N ASP A 56 14.76 -1.17 -4.09
CA ASP A 56 15.77 -2.20 -4.35
C ASP A 56 15.51 -3.53 -3.61
N LEU A 57 14.23 -3.87 -3.39
CA LEU A 57 13.85 -5.13 -2.76
C LEU A 57 13.97 -6.29 -3.76
N ASP A 58 14.52 -7.40 -3.29
CA ASP A 58 14.61 -8.62 -4.09
C ASP A 58 13.28 -9.38 -4.14
N ARG A 59 13.26 -10.47 -4.91
CA ARG A 59 12.05 -11.28 -5.10
C ARG A 59 11.59 -12.02 -3.84
N GLU A 60 12.47 -12.24 -2.86
CA GLU A 60 12.07 -12.86 -1.59
C GLU A 60 11.44 -11.81 -0.65
N GLN A 61 11.75 -10.53 -0.87
CA GLN A 61 11.24 -9.39 -0.11
C GLN A 61 9.94 -8.78 -0.68
N VAL A 62 9.65 -8.98 -1.97
CA VAL A 62 8.44 -8.51 -2.68
C VAL A 62 7.36 -9.59 -2.71
#